data_AF-A0A961S4C6-F1
#
_entry.id   AF-A0A961S4C6-F1
#
_cell.length_a   1.000
_cell.length_b   1.000
_cell.length_c   1.000
_cell.angle_alpha   90.00
_cell.angle_beta   90.00
_cell.angle_gamma   90.00
#
_symmetry.space_group_name_H-M   'P 1'
#
loop_
_entity.id
_entity.type
_entity.pdbx_description
1 polymer ?
#
loop_
_entity_poly.entity_id
_entity_poly.type
_entity_poly.pdbx_seq_one_letter_code
_entity_poly.pdbx_strand_id
1 'polypeptide(L)'
;MSKVQRPKARVAKGFRDIGPDEIRGVRRMLAKIQEVYEAYGFEPVEQPFIEYTDALGKFLPDQDRPNAGVFSFQDDDDQWLSLRYDLTAPLARFVAENTQGQLPTPYRSYRQGWVFRNEKPGPGRFRQFMQFDADTVGSASPAADAEVCMMAADTMEALGLERGQYRINISSRKVLDGVMEAIGLSGPEHAERRLIVLRAIDKLDRLGLDGVTQLLGKGRRDDSGDFTPGANLGKLQIEGLIAFATSRSSDRDRQMEIVANSSIGRRGFDELEEMINLFKSAGYSVDRMRVDPSIIRGLEYYTGPVFECELLIPTTDEDGRPVRFGSVGGGGRYDDLVARFTGQQVPATGFSIGVSRLYSALKLVGKAEESATLAPVVVLVMDKDRQGDYWRMVQQLRNAGIRAEMYVGTAGMKAQMKYADKRGAPLVVIQGGDEKAKGEVQIKDLRLGAELAAGIESREEYASQRLAQFSVPEIEMVAAVRKALGA
;
A
#
# COMPACT_ATOMS: atom_id res chain seq x y z
N MET A 1 32.58 9.99 38.95
CA MET A 1 32.38 9.81 37.49
C MET A 1 30.91 10.05 37.19
N SER A 2 30.57 11.04 36.37
CA SER A 2 29.19 11.21 35.92
C SER A 2 28.78 9.97 35.13
N LYS A 3 27.60 9.42 35.42
CA LYS A 3 27.08 8.23 34.75
C LYS A 3 26.90 8.60 33.27
N VAL A 4 27.72 8.04 32.38
CA VAL A 4 27.65 8.32 30.94
C VAL A 4 26.24 8.02 30.46
N GLN A 5 25.51 9.07 30.10
CA GLN A 5 24.14 8.95 29.62
C GLN A 5 24.18 8.44 28.19
N ARG A 6 23.91 7.15 28.01
CA ARG A 6 23.80 6.53 26.68
C ARG A 6 22.40 6.80 26.11
N PRO A 7 22.27 7.01 24.78
CA PRO A 7 20.97 7.15 24.15
C PRO A 7 20.13 5.88 24.33
N LYS A 8 18.81 6.04 24.45
CA LYS A 8 17.86 4.92 24.45
C LYS A 8 17.60 4.50 23.01
N ALA A 9 17.70 3.21 22.71
CA ALA A 9 17.25 2.64 21.43
C ALA A 9 15.72 2.73 21.36
N ARG A 10 15.21 3.59 20.47
CA ARG A 10 13.77 3.84 20.31
C ARG A 10 13.47 4.29 18.88
N VAL A 11 12.32 3.87 18.36
CA VAL A 11 11.81 4.30 17.05
C VAL A 11 11.05 5.61 17.21
N ALA A 12 11.10 6.47 16.20
CA ALA A 12 10.33 7.71 16.17
C ALA A 12 8.81 7.40 16.16
N LYS A 13 8.02 8.22 16.85
CA LYS A 13 6.57 8.02 16.95
C LYS A 13 5.93 8.05 15.55
N GLY A 14 5.15 7.01 15.22
CA GLY A 14 4.49 6.87 13.93
C GLY A 14 5.33 6.20 12.84
N PHE A 15 6.56 5.80 13.14
CA PHE A 15 7.42 4.98 12.28
C PHE A 15 7.52 3.56 12.86
N ARG A 16 7.95 2.61 12.04
CA ARG A 16 8.18 1.21 12.46
C ARG A 16 9.31 0.57 11.67
N ASP A 17 9.94 -0.42 12.28
CA ASP A 17 10.81 -1.35 11.57
C ASP A 17 9.95 -2.41 10.86
N ILE A 18 10.40 -2.85 9.68
CA ILE A 18 9.70 -3.86 8.87
C ILE A 18 10.58 -5.10 8.78
N GLY A 19 10.03 -6.25 9.18
CA GLY A 19 10.75 -7.52 9.21
C GLY A 19 10.94 -8.16 7.82
N PRO A 20 11.81 -9.17 7.72
CA PRO A 20 12.14 -9.81 6.44
C PRO A 20 10.94 -10.44 5.74
N ASP A 21 10.01 -11.05 6.47
CA ASP A 21 8.87 -11.75 5.86
C ASP A 21 7.86 -10.78 5.26
N GLU A 22 7.60 -9.67 5.95
CA GLU A 22 6.79 -8.58 5.40
C GLU A 22 7.47 -7.95 4.18
N ILE A 23 8.78 -7.65 4.23
CA ILE A 23 9.52 -7.11 3.07
C ILE A 23 9.40 -8.04 1.86
N ARG A 24 9.58 -9.35 2.05
CA ARG A 24 9.50 -10.32 0.95
C ARG A 24 8.07 -10.45 0.41
N GLY A 25 7.06 -10.49 1.27
CA GLY A 25 5.66 -10.57 0.87
C GLY A 25 5.20 -9.33 0.12
N VAL A 26 5.54 -8.14 0.64
CA VAL A 26 5.29 -6.88 -0.05
C VAL A 26 5.98 -6.87 -1.41
N ARG A 27 7.25 -7.28 -1.53
CA ARG A 27 7.94 -7.34 -2.83
C ARG A 27 7.22 -8.22 -3.87
N ARG A 28 6.69 -9.37 -3.48
CA ARG A 28 5.89 -10.23 -4.40
C ARG A 28 4.60 -9.56 -4.81
N MET A 29 3.89 -8.98 -3.84
CA MET A 29 2.65 -8.24 -4.10
C MET A 29 2.91 -7.09 -5.08
N LEU A 30 3.98 -6.31 -4.86
CA LEU A 30 4.40 -5.23 -5.73
C LEU A 30 4.74 -5.73 -7.14
N ALA A 31 5.48 -6.84 -7.28
CA ALA A 31 5.79 -7.42 -8.58
C ALA A 31 4.51 -7.79 -9.38
N LYS A 32 3.51 -8.38 -8.73
CA LYS A 32 2.22 -8.68 -9.38
C LYS A 32 1.46 -7.43 -9.82
N ILE A 33 1.47 -6.39 -8.99
CA ILE A 33 0.85 -5.10 -9.35
C ILE A 33 1.59 -4.48 -10.55
N GLN A 34 2.93 -4.53 -10.57
CA GLN A 34 3.75 -4.07 -11.68
C GLN A 34 3.41 -4.80 -12.98
N GLU A 35 3.31 -6.12 -12.96
CA GLU A 35 2.93 -6.93 -14.13
C GLU A 35 1.59 -6.48 -14.73
N VAL A 36 0.59 -6.17 -13.89
CA VAL A 36 -0.70 -5.65 -14.35
C VAL A 36 -0.55 -4.26 -14.96
N TYR A 37 0.15 -3.34 -14.29
CA TYR A 37 0.33 -1.97 -14.80
C TYR A 37 1.09 -1.95 -16.15
N GLU A 38 2.10 -2.79 -16.29
CA GLU A 38 2.87 -2.94 -17.53
C GLU A 38 2.05 -3.59 -18.65
N ALA A 39 1.17 -4.54 -18.34
CA ALA A 39 0.23 -5.10 -19.31
C ALA A 39 -0.76 -4.06 -19.87
N TYR A 40 -1.04 -3.00 -19.10
CA TYR A 40 -1.81 -1.82 -19.53
C TYR A 40 -0.95 -0.76 -20.25
N GLY A 41 0.34 -1.00 -20.43
CA GLY A 41 1.25 -0.09 -21.11
C GLY A 41 1.70 1.12 -20.28
N PHE A 42 1.59 1.06 -18.95
CA PHE A 42 2.13 2.10 -18.07
C PHE A 42 3.63 1.87 -17.85
N GLU A 43 4.41 2.95 -17.90
CA GLU A 43 5.87 2.89 -17.70
C GLU A 43 6.27 3.26 -16.26
N PRO A 44 7.32 2.63 -15.69
CA PRO A 44 7.82 3.02 -14.39
C PRO A 44 8.49 4.41 -14.43
N VAL A 45 8.22 5.24 -13.42
CA VAL A 45 8.95 6.49 -13.17
C VAL A 45 9.19 6.65 -11.67
N GLU A 46 10.32 7.22 -11.27
CA GLU A 46 10.61 7.49 -9.85
C GLU A 46 11.07 8.93 -9.66
N GLN A 47 10.34 9.69 -8.85
CA GLN A 47 10.73 11.01 -8.38
C GLN A 47 11.49 10.93 -7.04
N PRO A 48 12.33 11.92 -6.71
CA PRO A 48 12.99 12.01 -5.41
C PRO A 48 12.02 11.96 -4.22
N PHE A 49 12.54 11.60 -3.04
CA PHE A 49 11.78 11.66 -1.79
C PHE A 49 11.65 13.08 -1.24
N ILE A 50 12.61 13.94 -1.58
CA ILE A 50 12.67 15.33 -1.16
C ILE A 50 12.35 16.19 -2.37
N GLU A 51 11.38 17.08 -2.22
CA GLU A 51 10.96 18.05 -3.22
C GLU A 51 11.03 19.44 -2.60
N TYR A 52 11.11 20.49 -3.43
CA TYR A 52 10.87 21.83 -2.94
C TYR A 52 9.44 21.94 -2.36
N THR A 53 9.32 22.61 -1.21
CA THR A 53 8.04 22.71 -0.50
C THR A 53 6.96 23.37 -1.35
N ASP A 54 7.31 24.34 -2.20
CA ASP A 54 6.39 25.02 -3.11
C ASP A 54 5.90 24.11 -4.26
N ALA A 55 6.72 23.17 -4.72
CA ALA A 55 6.36 22.19 -5.73
C ALA A 55 5.27 21.23 -5.23
N LEU A 56 5.30 20.83 -3.95
CA LEU A 56 4.27 19.95 -3.39
C LEU A 56 2.90 20.65 -3.27
N GLY A 57 2.87 21.89 -2.74
CA GLY A 57 1.70 22.77 -2.78
C GLY A 57 0.72 22.78 -1.61
N LYS A 58 -0.49 23.29 -1.90
CA LYS A 58 -1.49 23.84 -0.94
C LYS A 58 -2.10 22.87 0.08
N PHE A 59 -1.66 21.62 0.16
CA PHE A 59 -1.98 20.75 1.31
C PHE A 59 -1.08 21.02 2.52
N LEU A 60 -0.20 22.03 2.43
CA LEU A 60 0.44 22.68 3.57
C LEU A 60 -0.60 23.55 4.31
N PRO A 61 -1.08 23.16 5.49
CA PRO A 61 -1.71 24.09 6.43
C PRO A 61 -0.78 25.25 6.73
N ASP A 62 -1.19 26.45 6.29
CA ASP A 62 -0.53 27.75 6.46
C ASP A 62 0.90 27.82 5.91
N GLN A 63 1.15 28.73 4.96
CA GLN A 63 2.52 29.06 4.53
C GLN A 63 3.40 29.53 5.71
N ASP A 64 2.79 29.98 6.80
CA ASP A 64 3.46 30.37 8.04
C ASP A 64 3.91 29.16 8.91
N ARG A 65 3.47 27.93 8.60
CA ARG A 65 3.85 26.69 9.31
C ARG A 65 4.03 25.50 8.36
N PRO A 66 5.14 25.43 7.61
CA PRO A 66 5.42 24.36 6.63
C PRO A 66 5.51 22.93 7.20
N ASN A 67 5.43 22.76 8.52
CA ASN A 67 5.52 21.47 9.22
C ASN A 67 4.19 20.85 9.64
N ALA A 68 3.05 21.51 9.40
CA ALA A 68 1.77 20.87 9.66
C ALA A 68 1.40 19.96 8.47
N GLY A 69 1.14 18.68 8.71
CA GLY A 69 0.82 17.70 7.66
C GLY A 69 2.01 17.14 6.87
N VAL A 70 3.11 17.89 6.70
CA VAL A 70 4.32 17.49 5.94
C VAL A 70 5.58 17.61 6.80
N PHE A 71 6.62 16.82 6.49
CA PHE A 71 7.93 16.97 7.12
C PHE A 71 8.82 17.89 6.29
N SER A 72 9.18 19.04 6.83
CA SER A 72 9.92 20.07 6.10
C SER A 72 11.17 20.53 6.88
N PHE A 73 12.19 20.97 6.15
CA PHE A 73 13.45 21.50 6.66
C PHE A 73 14.02 22.52 5.67
N GLN A 74 14.93 23.37 6.13
CA GLN A 74 15.66 24.28 5.26
C GLN A 74 17.03 23.69 4.91
N ASP A 75 17.47 23.93 3.68
CA ASP A 75 18.85 23.67 3.27
C ASP A 75 19.77 24.87 3.58
N ASP A 76 21.03 24.77 3.17
CA ASP A 76 22.06 25.80 3.41
C ASP A 76 21.79 27.11 2.63
N ASP A 77 20.91 27.08 1.63
CA ASP A 77 20.48 28.24 0.82
C ASP A 77 19.15 28.84 1.33
N ASP A 78 18.74 28.48 2.55
CA ASP A 78 17.49 28.85 3.21
C ASP A 78 16.21 28.41 2.45
N GLN A 79 16.33 27.50 1.47
CA GLN A 79 15.20 26.99 0.70
C GLN A 79 14.44 25.92 1.49
N TRP A 80 13.11 26.00 1.45
CA TRP A 80 12.27 25.00 2.09
C TRP A 80 12.18 23.73 1.24
N LEU A 81 12.63 22.64 1.84
CA LEU A 81 12.54 21.28 1.32
C LEU A 81 11.56 20.46 2.16
N SER A 82 10.85 19.55 1.50
CA SER A 82 9.87 18.69 2.14
C SER A 82 10.03 17.25 1.68
N LEU A 83 9.83 16.30 2.61
CA LEU A 83 9.56 14.92 2.22
C LEU A 83 8.19 14.86 1.53
N ARG A 84 8.12 14.19 0.38
CA ARG A 84 6.86 14.01 -0.35
C ARG A 84 5.79 13.33 0.51
N TYR A 85 4.58 13.88 0.51
CA TYR A 85 3.43 13.35 1.26
C TYR A 85 2.53 12.42 0.44
N ASP A 86 2.72 12.44 -0.88
CA ASP A 86 2.11 11.57 -1.89
C ASP A 86 3.09 11.32 -3.06
N LEU A 87 2.61 10.64 -4.11
CA LEU A 87 3.35 10.43 -5.37
C LEU A 87 2.77 11.24 -6.54
N THR A 88 1.66 11.95 -6.33
CA THR A 88 0.93 12.70 -7.37
C THR A 88 1.47 14.12 -7.52
N ALA A 89 1.80 14.82 -6.43
CA ALA A 89 2.41 16.14 -6.51
C ALA A 89 3.81 16.11 -7.17
N PRO A 90 4.71 15.16 -6.83
CA PRO A 90 5.95 14.96 -7.57
C PRO A 90 5.74 14.63 -9.05
N LEU A 91 4.70 13.86 -9.41
CA LEU A 91 4.37 13.59 -10.81
C LEU A 91 4.01 14.88 -11.55
N ALA A 92 3.16 15.72 -10.98
CA ALA A 92 2.75 16.95 -11.63
C ALA A 92 3.94 17.88 -11.92
N ARG A 93 4.87 17.98 -10.96
CA ARG A 93 6.15 18.68 -11.14
C ARG A 93 6.98 18.03 -12.26
N PHE A 94 7.13 16.72 -12.23
CA PHE A 94 7.88 15.96 -13.24
C PHE A 94 7.31 16.17 -14.64
N VAL A 95 5.98 16.05 -14.82
CA VAL A 95 5.33 16.31 -16.10
C VAL A 95 5.56 17.76 -16.53
N ALA A 96 5.36 18.72 -15.64
CA ALA A 96 5.56 20.15 -15.93
C ALA A 96 6.97 20.43 -16.47
N GLU A 97 8.00 19.89 -15.82
CA GLU A 97 9.42 20.02 -16.21
C GLU A 97 9.72 19.39 -17.59
N ASN A 98 8.99 18.34 -17.97
CA ASN A 98 9.26 17.55 -19.17
C ASN A 98 8.22 17.75 -20.30
N THR A 99 7.37 18.79 -20.20
CA THR A 99 6.29 19.06 -21.17
C THR A 99 6.75 19.49 -22.57
N GLN A 100 8.03 19.83 -22.78
CA GLN A 100 8.57 20.26 -24.08
C GLN A 100 8.86 19.08 -25.04
N GLY A 101 7.89 18.19 -25.23
CA GLY A 101 7.92 17.12 -26.24
C GLY A 101 8.73 15.88 -25.88
N GLN A 102 9.20 15.75 -24.62
CA GLN A 102 9.94 14.57 -24.19
C GLN A 102 9.03 13.40 -23.79
N LEU A 103 7.81 13.70 -23.31
CA LEU A 103 6.84 12.69 -22.89
C LEU A 103 5.78 12.45 -23.97
N PRO A 104 5.38 11.18 -24.21
CA PRO A 104 4.24 10.88 -25.08
C PRO A 104 2.94 11.45 -24.46
N THR A 105 1.97 11.82 -25.30
CA THR A 105 0.65 12.30 -24.85
C THR A 105 -0.45 11.40 -25.45
N PRO A 106 -1.28 10.73 -24.63
CA PRO A 106 -1.26 10.75 -23.16
C PRO A 106 -0.04 10.02 -22.57
N TYR A 107 0.48 10.55 -21.46
CA TYR A 107 1.58 9.96 -20.70
C TYR A 107 1.03 9.00 -19.65
N ARG A 108 1.39 7.71 -19.76
CA ARG A 108 0.97 6.67 -18.82
C ARG A 108 2.15 6.22 -18.00
N SER A 109 2.09 6.40 -16.69
CA SER A 109 3.19 5.95 -15.84
C SER A 109 2.72 5.49 -14.47
N TYR A 110 3.49 4.57 -13.90
CA TYR A 110 3.29 4.09 -12.54
C TYR A 110 4.50 4.38 -11.67
N ARG A 111 4.29 4.36 -10.36
CA ARG A 111 5.36 4.49 -9.38
C ARG A 111 5.00 3.92 -8.03
N GLN A 112 5.97 3.27 -7.40
CA GLN A 112 5.86 2.81 -6.02
C GLN A 112 6.88 3.53 -5.16
N GLY A 113 6.52 3.88 -3.94
CA GLY A 113 7.46 4.57 -3.09
C GLY A 113 6.96 4.92 -1.71
N TRP A 114 7.92 5.19 -0.82
CA TRP A 114 7.63 5.72 0.51
C TRP A 114 7.15 7.17 0.41
N VAL A 115 6.13 7.48 1.20
CA VAL A 115 5.60 8.82 1.42
C VAL A 115 5.50 9.11 2.91
N PHE A 116 5.52 10.40 3.25
CA PHE A 116 5.68 10.84 4.63
C PHE A 116 4.62 11.88 4.99
N ARG A 117 3.84 11.60 6.03
CA ARG A 117 2.79 12.51 6.52
C ARG A 117 3.02 12.84 7.98
N ASN A 118 3.20 14.12 8.30
CA ASN A 118 3.36 14.59 9.67
C ASN A 118 2.00 14.76 10.36
N GLU A 119 1.25 13.67 10.42
CA GLU A 119 -0.08 13.62 11.01
C GLU A 119 -0.06 12.91 12.37
N LYS A 120 -1.18 12.94 13.09
CA LYS A 120 -1.35 12.14 14.32
C LYS A 120 -1.39 10.65 13.93
N PRO A 121 -0.43 9.82 14.37
CA PRO A 121 -0.45 8.39 14.08
C PRO A 121 -1.58 7.70 14.85
N GLY A 122 -2.03 6.56 14.34
CA GLY A 122 -3.07 5.73 14.94
C GLY A 122 -2.96 4.28 14.46
N PRO A 123 -3.87 3.39 14.89
CA PRO A 123 -3.90 2.01 14.41
C PRO A 123 -3.93 1.95 12.88
N GLY A 124 -2.94 1.31 12.26
CA GLY A 124 -2.78 1.24 10.79
C GLY A 124 -2.40 2.55 10.09
N ARG A 125 -2.31 3.69 10.80
CA ARG A 125 -1.94 5.00 10.26
C ARG A 125 -0.53 5.38 10.71
N PHE A 126 0.43 5.12 9.82
CA PHE A 126 1.84 5.46 10.00
C PHE A 126 2.17 6.83 9.41
N ARG A 127 3.26 7.43 9.88
CA ARG A 127 3.84 8.66 9.31
C ARG A 127 4.75 8.41 8.13
N GLN A 128 5.16 7.15 7.93
CA GLN A 128 5.82 6.64 6.75
C GLN A 128 5.05 5.40 6.28
N PHE A 129 4.62 5.39 5.03
CA PHE A 129 3.96 4.25 4.40
C PHE A 129 4.22 4.25 2.90
N MET A 130 3.98 3.12 2.24
CA MET A 130 4.23 2.97 0.82
C MET A 130 2.92 3.14 0.05
N GLN A 131 2.98 3.90 -1.04
CA GLN A 131 1.95 4.00 -2.06
C GLN A 131 2.42 3.35 -3.34
N PHE A 132 1.48 2.92 -4.17
CA PHE A 132 1.71 2.45 -5.52
C PHE A 132 0.67 3.04 -6.45
N ASP A 133 1.09 4.06 -7.18
CA ASP A 133 0.26 4.92 -8.01
C ASP A 133 0.43 4.57 -9.48
N ALA A 134 -0.64 4.73 -10.26
CA ALA A 134 -0.62 4.70 -11.71
C ALA A 134 -1.53 5.80 -12.25
N ASP A 135 -1.00 6.61 -13.17
CA ASP A 135 -1.64 7.83 -13.65
C ASP A 135 -1.54 7.95 -15.18
N THR A 136 -2.61 8.45 -15.79
CA THR A 136 -2.67 8.89 -17.17
C THR A 136 -2.78 10.42 -17.20
N VAL A 137 -1.82 11.09 -17.83
CA VAL A 137 -1.76 12.55 -17.94
C VAL A 137 -1.88 12.98 -19.41
N GLY A 138 -2.62 14.05 -19.67
CA GLY A 138 -2.89 14.58 -21.01
C GLY A 138 -4.14 14.01 -21.69
N SER A 139 -5.05 13.35 -20.95
CA SER A 139 -6.33 12.87 -21.48
C SER A 139 -7.53 13.25 -20.61
N ALA A 140 -8.47 13.99 -21.19
CA ALA A 140 -9.75 14.33 -20.56
C ALA A 140 -10.84 13.27 -20.79
N SER A 141 -10.52 12.18 -21.50
CA SER A 141 -11.51 11.18 -21.91
C SER A 141 -12.00 10.34 -20.73
N PRO A 142 -13.32 10.10 -20.57
CA PRO A 142 -13.86 9.11 -19.65
C PRO A 142 -13.31 7.70 -19.88
N ALA A 143 -12.79 7.41 -21.08
CA ALA A 143 -12.10 6.15 -21.34
C ALA A 143 -10.80 5.99 -20.54
N ALA A 144 -10.07 7.08 -20.26
CA ALA A 144 -8.89 7.03 -19.39
C ALA A 144 -9.28 6.75 -17.93
N ASP A 145 -10.39 7.33 -17.48
CA ASP A 145 -10.97 7.08 -16.15
C ASP A 145 -11.42 5.61 -16.01
N ALA A 146 -12.03 5.07 -17.08
CA ALA A 146 -12.43 3.68 -17.13
C ALA A 146 -11.21 2.72 -17.15
N GLU A 147 -10.18 3.00 -17.94
CA GLU A 147 -8.93 2.22 -18.00
C GLU A 147 -8.29 2.06 -16.61
N VAL A 148 -8.22 3.15 -15.85
CA VAL A 148 -7.69 3.15 -14.48
C VAL A 148 -8.53 2.25 -13.55
N CYS A 149 -9.85 2.28 -13.65
CA CYS A 149 -10.73 1.40 -12.87
C CYS A 149 -10.56 -0.08 -13.24
N MET A 150 -10.46 -0.37 -14.54
CA MET A 150 -10.25 -1.73 -15.08
C MET A 150 -8.92 -2.31 -14.59
N MET A 151 -7.86 -1.52 -14.66
CA MET A 151 -6.53 -1.87 -14.16
C MET A 151 -6.54 -2.13 -12.64
N ALA A 152 -7.24 -1.30 -11.85
CA ALA A 152 -7.39 -1.52 -10.42
C ALA A 152 -8.12 -2.83 -10.09
N ALA A 153 -9.18 -3.16 -10.84
CA ALA A 153 -9.92 -4.40 -10.68
C ALA A 153 -9.08 -5.64 -11.06
N ASP A 154 -8.35 -5.59 -12.17
CA ASP A 154 -7.47 -6.69 -12.60
C ASP A 154 -6.31 -6.88 -11.64
N THR A 155 -5.82 -5.80 -11.04
CA THR A 155 -4.81 -5.86 -9.97
C THR A 155 -5.31 -6.67 -8.78
N MET A 156 -6.57 -6.49 -8.36
CA MET A 156 -7.15 -7.27 -7.25
C MET A 156 -7.20 -8.77 -7.61
N GLU A 157 -7.62 -9.11 -8.83
CA GLU A 157 -7.69 -10.49 -9.29
C GLU A 157 -6.31 -11.15 -9.40
N ALA A 158 -5.30 -10.43 -9.91
CA ALA A 158 -3.91 -10.90 -9.97
C ALA A 158 -3.33 -11.19 -8.57
N LEU A 159 -3.77 -10.45 -7.56
CA LEU A 159 -3.43 -10.66 -6.15
C LEU A 159 -4.21 -11.82 -5.49
N GLY A 160 -5.04 -12.53 -6.25
CA GLY A 160 -5.75 -13.72 -5.82
C GLY A 160 -7.12 -13.46 -5.17
N LEU A 161 -7.62 -12.23 -5.24
CA LEU A 161 -8.99 -11.91 -4.83
C LEU A 161 -9.96 -12.35 -5.92
N GLU A 162 -10.97 -13.13 -5.52
CA GLU A 162 -12.02 -13.57 -6.43
C GLU A 162 -13.03 -12.45 -6.68
N ARG A 163 -13.75 -12.52 -7.80
CA ARG A 163 -14.86 -11.60 -8.07
C ARG A 163 -15.90 -11.69 -6.95
N GLY A 164 -16.39 -10.53 -6.51
CA GLY A 164 -17.25 -10.40 -5.33
C GLY A 164 -16.50 -10.29 -4.00
N GLN A 165 -15.17 -10.48 -3.95
CA GLN A 165 -14.35 -10.20 -2.77
C GLN A 165 -13.82 -8.76 -2.73
N TYR A 166 -13.95 -8.03 -3.83
CA TYR A 166 -13.60 -6.62 -3.95
C TYR A 166 -14.64 -5.90 -4.82
N ARG A 167 -14.64 -4.57 -4.76
CA ARG A 167 -15.42 -3.71 -5.66
C ARG A 167 -14.75 -2.35 -5.83
N ILE A 168 -14.69 -1.88 -7.06
CA ILE A 168 -14.33 -0.50 -7.41
C ILE A 168 -15.61 0.34 -7.39
N ASN A 169 -15.74 1.20 -6.38
CA ASN A 169 -16.84 2.14 -6.26
C ASN A 169 -16.47 3.45 -6.98
N ILE A 170 -17.38 3.98 -7.78
CA ILE A 170 -17.18 5.19 -8.60
C ILE A 170 -18.18 6.26 -8.20
N SER A 171 -17.72 7.50 -8.06
CA SER A 171 -18.56 8.69 -7.92
C SER A 171 -18.02 9.79 -8.84
N SER A 172 -18.61 10.99 -8.79
CA SER A 172 -18.15 12.12 -9.58
C SER A 172 -18.29 13.43 -8.80
N ARG A 173 -17.21 14.19 -8.75
CA ARG A 173 -17.20 15.54 -8.20
C ARG A 173 -18.21 16.45 -8.90
N LYS A 174 -18.33 16.31 -10.22
CA LYS A 174 -19.23 17.12 -11.06
C LYS A 174 -20.69 16.91 -10.69
N VAL A 175 -21.07 15.67 -10.35
CA VAL A 175 -22.43 15.36 -9.89
C VAL A 175 -22.69 16.05 -8.55
N LEU A 176 -21.77 15.97 -7.59
CA LEU A 176 -21.93 16.66 -6.30
C LEU A 176 -21.93 18.19 -6.45
N ASP A 177 -21.10 18.74 -7.34
CA ASP A 177 -21.15 20.17 -7.68
C ASP A 177 -22.53 20.54 -8.23
N GLY A 178 -23.13 19.69 -9.08
CA GLY A 178 -24.50 19.89 -9.55
C GLY A 178 -25.56 19.83 -8.47
N VAL A 179 -25.41 18.95 -7.47
CA VAL A 179 -26.29 18.93 -6.29
C VAL A 179 -26.12 20.22 -5.47
N MET A 180 -24.88 20.70 -5.31
CA MET A 180 -24.62 21.97 -4.63
C MET A 180 -25.22 23.16 -5.39
N GLU A 181 -25.18 23.17 -6.72
CA GLU A 181 -25.89 24.18 -7.54
C GLU A 181 -27.41 24.10 -7.33
N ALA A 182 -27.98 22.90 -7.31
CA ALA A 182 -29.42 22.69 -7.16
C ALA A 182 -29.97 23.17 -5.81
N ILE A 183 -29.17 23.09 -4.73
CA ILE A 183 -29.53 23.62 -3.40
C ILE A 183 -29.17 25.10 -3.21
N GLY A 184 -28.73 25.80 -4.27
CA GLY A 184 -28.46 27.24 -4.24
C GLY A 184 -27.07 27.61 -3.72
N LEU A 185 -26.06 26.76 -3.89
CA LEU A 185 -24.65 27.05 -3.57
C LEU A 185 -23.80 27.25 -4.84
N SER A 186 -24.36 27.85 -5.89
CA SER A 186 -23.64 28.23 -7.12
C SER A 186 -22.79 29.50 -6.92
N GLY A 187 -21.85 29.79 -7.82
CA GLY A 187 -21.10 31.06 -7.79
C GLY A 187 -19.87 31.11 -6.85
N PRO A 188 -18.92 32.03 -7.08
CA PRO A 188 -17.66 32.12 -6.32
C PRO A 188 -17.85 32.49 -4.83
N GLU A 189 -18.88 33.25 -4.49
CA GLU A 189 -19.24 33.67 -3.13
C GLU A 189 -19.53 32.51 -2.18
N HIS A 190 -19.89 31.34 -2.73
CA HIS A 190 -20.17 30.12 -1.97
C HIS A 190 -18.99 29.15 -1.91
N ALA A 191 -17.80 29.52 -2.42
CA ALA A 191 -16.63 28.63 -2.48
C ALA A 191 -16.22 28.06 -1.11
N GLU A 192 -16.09 28.91 -0.10
CA GLU A 192 -15.76 28.46 1.27
C GLU A 192 -16.83 27.53 1.83
N ARG A 193 -18.10 27.87 1.61
CA ARG A 193 -19.24 27.06 2.07
C ARG A 193 -19.27 25.68 1.39
N ARG A 194 -19.02 25.62 0.08
CA ARG A 194 -18.87 24.36 -0.65
C ARG A 194 -17.74 23.50 -0.11
N LEU A 195 -16.58 24.09 0.22
CA LEU A 195 -15.48 23.36 0.85
C LEU A 195 -15.87 22.77 2.21
N ILE A 196 -16.63 23.51 3.03
CA ILE A 196 -17.14 22.99 4.30
C ILE A 196 -18.11 21.82 4.05
N VAL A 197 -18.99 21.93 3.05
CA VAL A 197 -19.90 20.84 2.64
C VAL A 197 -19.12 19.59 2.25
N LEU A 198 -18.12 19.71 1.36
CA LEU A 198 -17.28 18.59 0.94
C LEU A 198 -16.60 17.92 2.13
N ARG A 199 -15.99 18.70 3.02
CA ARG A 199 -15.32 18.20 4.23
C ARG A 199 -16.29 17.62 5.27
N ALA A 200 -17.54 18.07 5.29
CA ALA A 200 -18.56 17.49 6.15
C ALA A 200 -18.97 16.12 5.61
N ILE A 201 -19.27 16.03 4.32
CA ILE A 201 -19.70 14.83 3.63
C ILE A 201 -18.58 13.75 3.67
N ASP A 202 -17.32 14.11 3.42
CA ASP A 202 -16.12 13.23 3.56
C ASP A 202 -16.04 12.49 4.92
N LYS A 203 -16.65 13.06 5.96
CA LYS A 203 -16.63 12.51 7.33
C LYS A 203 -17.83 11.58 7.62
N LEU A 204 -18.68 11.27 6.65
CA LEU A 204 -19.90 10.48 6.86
C LEU A 204 -19.63 9.12 7.50
N ASP A 205 -18.63 8.38 7.03
CA ASP A 205 -18.25 7.09 7.60
C ASP A 205 -17.80 7.17 9.06
N ARG A 206 -17.21 8.30 9.46
CA ARG A 206 -16.60 8.48 10.79
C ARG A 206 -17.56 9.12 11.79
N LEU A 207 -18.33 10.11 11.34
CA LEU A 207 -19.20 10.92 12.19
C LEU A 207 -20.67 10.50 12.12
N GLY A 208 -21.04 9.67 11.15
CA GLY A 208 -22.42 9.30 10.89
C GLY A 208 -23.28 10.47 10.42
N LEU A 209 -24.55 10.17 10.14
CA LEU A 209 -25.50 11.15 9.60
C LEU A 209 -25.72 12.35 10.51
N ASP A 210 -25.80 12.13 11.82
CA ASP A 210 -26.01 13.22 12.79
C ASP A 210 -24.83 14.18 12.81
N GLY A 211 -23.59 13.65 12.91
CA GLY A 211 -22.39 14.49 12.92
C GLY A 211 -22.20 15.26 11.61
N VAL A 212 -22.53 14.67 10.46
CA VAL A 212 -22.52 15.39 9.17
C VAL A 212 -23.62 16.44 9.12
N THR A 213 -24.85 16.12 9.56
CA THR A 213 -25.97 17.07 9.62
C THR A 213 -25.61 18.31 10.45
N GLN A 214 -24.96 18.13 11.60
CA GLN A 214 -24.47 19.23 12.43
C GLN A 214 -23.42 20.09 11.71
N LEU A 215 -22.46 19.46 11.00
CA LEU A 215 -21.44 20.17 10.21
C LEU A 215 -22.01 20.88 8.97
N LEU A 216 -23.08 20.37 8.37
CA LEU A 216 -23.79 21.08 7.30
C LEU A 216 -24.59 22.26 7.86
N GLY A 217 -25.10 22.13 9.08
CA GLY A 217 -25.72 23.21 9.85
C GLY A 217 -24.72 24.13 10.53
N LYS A 218 -24.94 24.43 11.82
CA LYS A 218 -24.16 25.43 12.57
C LYS A 218 -22.74 24.99 12.94
N GLY A 219 -22.46 23.69 12.94
CA GLY A 219 -21.21 23.11 13.44
C GLY A 219 -21.45 22.11 14.58
N ARG A 220 -20.37 21.48 15.05
CA ARG A 220 -20.40 20.45 16.10
C ARG A 220 -19.27 20.65 17.11
N ARG A 221 -19.47 20.20 18.35
CA ARG A 221 -18.39 19.97 19.32
C ARG A 221 -18.01 18.50 19.31
N ASP A 222 -16.71 18.22 19.34
CA ASP A 222 -16.24 16.84 19.53
C ASP A 222 -16.07 16.48 21.01
N ASP A 223 -15.69 15.23 21.28
CA ASP A 223 -15.53 14.69 22.63
C ASP A 223 -14.42 15.38 23.42
N SER A 224 -13.50 16.09 22.75
CA SER A 224 -12.47 16.91 23.41
C SER A 224 -12.93 18.31 23.76
N GLY A 225 -14.14 18.69 23.35
CA GLY A 225 -14.73 20.01 23.57
C GLY A 225 -14.45 21.02 22.46
N ASP A 226 -13.65 20.65 21.46
CA ASP A 226 -13.28 21.52 20.33
C ASP A 226 -14.49 21.73 19.41
N PHE A 227 -14.81 22.99 19.15
CA PHE A 227 -15.91 23.36 18.27
C PHE A 227 -15.42 23.50 16.83
N THR A 228 -16.06 22.78 15.92
CA THR A 228 -15.88 22.92 14.48
C THR A 228 -17.07 23.66 13.88
N PRO A 229 -16.89 24.86 13.29
CA PRO A 229 -17.97 25.58 12.62
C PRO A 229 -18.48 24.80 11.40
N GLY A 230 -19.77 24.93 11.12
CA GLY A 230 -20.44 24.27 10.00
C GLY A 230 -20.69 25.18 8.79
N ALA A 231 -21.30 24.63 7.74
CA ALA A 231 -21.60 25.33 6.49
C ALA A 231 -22.78 26.32 6.61
N ASN A 232 -23.50 26.31 7.74
CA ASN A 232 -24.65 27.17 8.04
C ASN A 232 -25.77 27.05 6.98
N LEU A 233 -26.03 25.83 6.52
CA LEU A 233 -27.10 25.54 5.56
C LEU A 233 -28.48 25.50 6.21
N GLY A 234 -29.51 25.86 5.44
CA GLY A 234 -30.90 25.70 5.82
C GLY A 234 -31.34 24.23 5.78
N LYS A 235 -32.42 23.90 6.51
CA LYS A 235 -32.93 22.53 6.65
C LYS A 235 -33.12 21.80 5.30
N LEU A 236 -33.75 22.46 4.32
CA LEU A 236 -34.00 21.87 3.00
C LEU A 236 -32.71 21.58 2.22
N GLN A 237 -31.69 22.44 2.35
CA GLN A 237 -30.40 22.23 1.69
C GLN A 237 -29.66 21.04 2.29
N ILE A 238 -29.73 20.89 3.62
CA ILE A 238 -29.16 19.74 4.35
C ILE A 238 -29.86 18.45 3.92
N GLU A 239 -31.20 18.44 3.88
CA GLU A 239 -31.98 17.28 3.44
C GLU A 239 -31.63 16.85 2.01
N GLY A 240 -31.44 17.80 1.09
CA GLY A 240 -30.99 17.50 -0.28
C GLY A 240 -29.61 16.85 -0.35
N LEU A 241 -28.63 17.37 0.40
CA LEU A 241 -27.27 16.80 0.45
C LEU A 241 -27.24 15.42 1.10
N ILE A 242 -27.96 15.23 2.21
CA ILE A 242 -28.06 13.94 2.89
C ILE A 242 -28.73 12.93 1.96
N ALA A 243 -29.83 13.30 1.30
CA ALA A 243 -30.52 12.42 0.35
C ALA A 243 -29.62 11.97 -0.79
N PHE A 244 -28.76 12.85 -1.31
CA PHE A 244 -27.75 12.48 -2.30
C PHE A 244 -26.70 11.54 -1.70
N ALA A 245 -26.08 11.90 -0.57
CA ALA A 245 -24.99 11.14 0.04
C ALA A 245 -25.41 9.75 0.53
N THR A 246 -26.69 9.53 0.81
CA THR A 246 -27.25 8.22 1.21
C THR A 246 -27.99 7.49 0.10
N SER A 247 -28.11 8.10 -1.08
CA SER A 247 -28.80 7.48 -2.22
C SER A 247 -28.02 6.28 -2.73
N ARG A 248 -28.76 5.27 -3.22
CA ARG A 248 -28.17 4.06 -3.79
C ARG A 248 -28.04 4.20 -5.30
N SER A 249 -27.20 3.35 -5.88
CA SER A 249 -27.09 3.22 -7.35
C SER A 249 -28.42 2.95 -8.06
N SER A 250 -29.41 2.36 -7.37
CA SER A 250 -30.76 2.13 -7.87
C SER A 250 -31.60 3.41 -8.02
N ASP A 251 -31.16 4.53 -7.43
CA ASP A 251 -31.89 5.80 -7.40
C ASP A 251 -31.42 6.76 -8.51
N ARG A 252 -30.79 6.24 -9.56
CA ARG A 252 -30.16 7.03 -10.64
C ARG A 252 -31.11 8.08 -11.22
N ASP A 253 -32.33 7.70 -11.59
CA ASP A 253 -33.30 8.62 -12.21
C ASP A 253 -33.60 9.81 -11.29
N ARG A 254 -33.76 9.53 -10.00
CA ARG A 254 -33.96 10.56 -8.97
C ARG A 254 -32.74 11.46 -8.80
N GLN A 255 -31.53 10.91 -8.88
CA GLN A 255 -30.30 11.71 -8.81
C GLN A 255 -30.13 12.60 -10.05
N MET A 256 -30.51 12.10 -11.23
CA MET A 256 -30.53 12.88 -12.46
C MET A 256 -31.54 14.02 -12.39
N GLU A 257 -32.73 13.78 -11.81
CA GLU A 257 -33.72 14.83 -11.56
C GLU A 257 -33.17 15.95 -10.66
N ILE A 258 -32.44 15.61 -9.59
CA ILE A 258 -31.84 16.59 -8.67
C ILE A 258 -30.91 17.55 -9.42
N VAL A 259 -30.10 17.04 -10.34
CA VAL A 259 -29.11 17.85 -11.07
C VAL A 259 -29.59 18.27 -12.46
N ALA A 260 -30.87 18.07 -12.80
CA ALA A 260 -31.39 18.26 -14.15
C ALA A 260 -31.16 19.68 -14.68
N ASN A 261 -31.11 20.69 -13.81
CA ASN A 261 -30.85 22.09 -14.16
C ASN A 261 -29.37 22.50 -14.07
N SER A 262 -28.49 21.60 -13.63
CA SER A 262 -27.05 21.84 -13.54
C SER A 262 -26.33 21.33 -14.79
N SER A 263 -25.61 22.22 -15.50
CA SER A 263 -24.79 21.81 -16.64
C SER A 263 -23.59 20.95 -16.23
N ILE A 264 -22.98 21.23 -15.08
CA ILE A 264 -21.87 20.43 -14.55
C ILE A 264 -22.35 19.07 -14.04
N GLY A 265 -23.50 19.03 -13.36
CA GLY A 265 -24.10 17.79 -12.87
C GLY A 265 -24.48 16.83 -14.00
N ARG A 266 -25.10 17.34 -15.07
CA ARG A 266 -25.43 16.53 -16.26
C ARG A 266 -24.18 15.96 -16.94
N ARG A 267 -23.14 16.77 -17.15
CA ARG A 267 -21.85 16.28 -17.67
C ARG A 267 -21.26 15.17 -16.79
N GLY A 268 -21.35 15.33 -15.47
CA GLY A 268 -20.91 14.29 -14.54
C GLY A 268 -21.66 12.96 -14.72
N PHE A 269 -22.97 12.99 -14.98
CA PHE A 269 -23.75 11.78 -15.28
C PHE A 269 -23.41 11.18 -16.64
N ASP A 270 -23.25 12.01 -17.67
CA ASP A 270 -22.89 11.55 -19.02
C ASP A 270 -21.54 10.82 -19.00
N GLU A 271 -20.55 11.38 -18.29
CA GLU A 271 -19.23 10.76 -18.11
C GLU A 271 -19.32 9.42 -17.37
N LEU A 272 -20.13 9.33 -16.30
CA LEU A 272 -20.35 8.08 -15.57
C LEU A 272 -21.06 7.02 -16.44
N GLU A 273 -22.02 7.42 -17.28
CA GLU A 273 -22.71 6.52 -18.20
C GLU A 273 -21.77 6.00 -19.29
N GLU A 274 -20.91 6.85 -19.84
CA GLU A 274 -19.86 6.43 -20.77
C GLU A 274 -18.94 5.38 -20.12
N MET A 275 -18.46 5.64 -18.91
CA MET A 275 -17.63 4.68 -18.16
C MET A 275 -18.35 3.34 -17.95
N ILE A 276 -19.62 3.35 -17.52
CA ILE A 276 -20.43 2.12 -17.36
C ILE A 276 -20.52 1.33 -18.67
N ASN A 277 -20.74 2.02 -19.79
CA ASN A 277 -20.82 1.38 -21.10
C ASN A 277 -19.49 0.76 -21.53
N LEU A 278 -18.37 1.43 -21.23
CA LEU A 278 -17.02 0.90 -21.47
C LEU A 278 -16.74 -0.33 -20.61
N PHE A 279 -17.05 -0.27 -19.31
CA PHE A 279 -16.92 -1.42 -18.40
C PHE A 279 -17.70 -2.63 -18.91
N LYS A 280 -18.97 -2.44 -19.26
CA LYS A 280 -19.82 -3.50 -19.80
C LYS A 280 -19.24 -4.07 -21.09
N SER A 281 -18.77 -3.22 -22.00
CA SER A 281 -18.20 -3.64 -23.29
C SER A 281 -16.90 -4.40 -23.13
N ALA A 282 -16.09 -4.06 -22.13
CA ALA A 282 -14.84 -4.73 -21.79
C ALA A 282 -15.03 -5.97 -20.88
N GLY A 283 -16.27 -6.31 -20.50
CA GLY A 283 -16.58 -7.50 -19.70
C GLY A 283 -16.45 -7.33 -18.18
N TYR A 284 -16.51 -6.09 -17.69
CA TYR A 284 -16.53 -5.76 -16.26
C TYR A 284 -17.98 -5.59 -15.79
N SER A 285 -18.41 -6.49 -14.92
CA SER A 285 -19.76 -6.53 -14.37
C SER A 285 -19.92 -5.68 -13.11
N VAL A 286 -21.19 -5.44 -12.70
CA VAL A 286 -21.56 -4.55 -11.58
C VAL A 286 -21.08 -5.03 -10.20
N ASP A 287 -20.69 -6.30 -10.10
CA ASP A 287 -20.03 -6.89 -8.93
C ASP A 287 -18.57 -6.43 -8.80
N ARG A 288 -17.90 -6.09 -9.91
CA ARG A 288 -16.54 -5.54 -9.93
C ARG A 288 -16.54 -4.02 -9.81
N MET A 289 -17.51 -3.35 -10.44
CA MET A 289 -17.55 -1.89 -10.58
C MET A 289 -18.95 -1.33 -10.35
N ARG A 290 -19.06 -0.30 -9.52
CA ARG A 290 -20.36 0.26 -9.17
C ARG A 290 -20.31 1.77 -9.00
N VAL A 291 -21.24 2.47 -9.63
CA VAL A 291 -21.49 3.87 -9.28
C VAL A 291 -22.14 3.94 -7.89
N ASP A 292 -21.48 4.61 -6.97
CA ASP A 292 -21.89 4.78 -5.59
C ASP A 292 -21.70 6.25 -5.16
N PRO A 293 -22.79 7.04 -5.08
CA PRO A 293 -22.73 8.46 -4.68
C PRO A 293 -22.22 8.69 -3.26
N SER A 294 -22.18 7.65 -2.42
CA SER A 294 -21.61 7.75 -1.08
C SER A 294 -20.08 7.84 -1.09
N ILE A 295 -19.44 7.55 -2.22
CA ILE A 295 -17.99 7.80 -2.38
C ILE A 295 -17.76 9.29 -2.53
N ILE A 296 -17.31 9.87 -1.42
CA ILE A 296 -17.17 11.31 -1.21
C ILE A 296 -15.79 11.69 -0.68
N ARG A 297 -14.90 10.71 -0.54
CA ARG A 297 -13.57 10.90 0.05
C ARG A 297 -12.62 11.59 -0.91
N GLY A 298 -11.91 12.60 -0.41
CA GLY A 298 -10.90 13.32 -1.20
C GLY A 298 -11.46 14.21 -2.32
N LEU A 299 -12.78 14.46 -2.34
CA LEU A 299 -13.43 15.28 -3.37
C LEU A 299 -12.91 16.72 -3.46
N GLU A 300 -12.28 17.26 -2.42
CA GLU A 300 -11.67 18.60 -2.44
C GLU A 300 -10.56 18.71 -3.51
N TYR A 301 -9.87 17.62 -3.83
CA TYR A 301 -8.77 17.56 -4.79
C TYR A 301 -9.21 17.23 -6.22
N TYR A 302 -10.23 16.38 -6.39
CA TYR A 302 -10.64 15.88 -7.70
C TYR A 302 -11.54 16.87 -8.47
N THR A 303 -11.47 16.82 -9.80
CA THR A 303 -12.22 17.66 -10.75
C THR A 303 -13.29 16.89 -11.52
N GLY A 304 -13.31 15.55 -11.42
CA GLY A 304 -14.16 14.68 -12.21
C GLY A 304 -14.55 13.38 -11.49
N PRO A 305 -14.53 12.23 -12.18
CA PRO A 305 -14.77 10.92 -11.56
C PRO A 305 -13.80 10.64 -10.39
N VAL A 306 -14.29 9.91 -9.39
CA VAL A 306 -13.55 9.50 -8.18
C VAL A 306 -13.78 8.02 -7.93
N PHE A 307 -12.73 7.31 -7.52
CA PHE A 307 -12.72 5.85 -7.41
C PHE A 307 -12.24 5.40 -6.02
N GLU A 308 -12.83 4.33 -5.52
CA GLU A 308 -12.43 3.70 -4.25
C GLU A 308 -12.54 2.17 -4.38
N CYS A 309 -11.46 1.45 -4.08
CA CYS A 309 -11.47 -0.01 -4.00
C CYS A 309 -11.79 -0.47 -2.58
N GLU A 310 -12.95 -1.09 -2.42
CA GLU A 310 -13.43 -1.70 -1.19
C GLU A 310 -13.19 -3.21 -1.23
N LEU A 311 -12.72 -3.78 -0.12
CA LEU A 311 -12.73 -5.24 0.06
C LEU A 311 -14.03 -5.68 0.71
N LEU A 312 -14.70 -6.65 0.09
CA LEU A 312 -16.02 -7.17 0.49
C LEU A 312 -15.92 -8.46 1.32
N ILE A 313 -14.71 -8.87 1.70
CA ILE A 313 -14.49 -10.11 2.43
C ILE A 313 -15.01 -9.95 3.87
N PRO A 314 -15.94 -10.80 4.32
CA PRO A 314 -16.35 -10.82 5.71
C PRO A 314 -15.18 -11.31 6.57
N THR A 315 -14.69 -10.49 7.49
CA THR A 315 -13.69 -10.92 8.45
C THR A 315 -14.09 -10.53 9.86
N THR A 316 -13.53 -11.21 10.84
CA THR A 316 -13.68 -10.87 12.25
C THR A 316 -12.34 -10.50 12.86
N ASP A 317 -12.32 -9.61 13.85
CA ASP A 317 -11.14 -9.40 14.69
C ASP A 317 -10.91 -10.60 15.63
N GLU A 318 -9.85 -10.53 16.45
CA GLU A 318 -9.51 -11.54 17.45
C GLU A 318 -10.65 -11.77 18.48
N ASP A 319 -11.56 -10.79 18.63
CA ASP A 319 -12.73 -10.83 19.51
C ASP A 319 -14.01 -11.28 18.79
N GLY A 320 -13.93 -11.71 17.52
CA GLY A 320 -15.08 -12.20 16.74
C GLY A 320 -16.00 -11.11 16.19
N ARG A 321 -15.62 -9.84 16.22
CA ARG A 321 -16.44 -8.72 15.71
C ARG A 321 -16.21 -8.50 14.22
N PRO A 322 -17.25 -8.20 13.42
CA PRO A 322 -17.08 -7.92 12.00
C PRO A 322 -16.13 -6.75 11.75
N VAL A 323 -15.05 -6.99 11.01
CA VAL A 323 -14.10 -5.98 10.57
C VAL A 323 -14.39 -5.64 9.11
N ARG A 324 -14.59 -4.36 8.83
CA ARG A 324 -14.50 -3.82 7.47
C ARG A 324 -13.10 -3.25 7.28
N PHE A 325 -12.38 -3.74 6.27
CA PHE A 325 -11.02 -3.27 5.97
C PHE A 325 -10.96 -1.80 5.57
N GLY A 326 -12.09 -1.19 5.21
CA GLY A 326 -12.15 0.10 4.51
C GLY A 326 -11.49 0.01 3.13
N SER A 327 -11.31 1.14 2.47
CA SER A 327 -10.63 1.14 1.18
C SER A 327 -9.15 0.77 1.27
N VAL A 328 -8.73 -0.04 0.29
CA VAL A 328 -7.33 -0.46 0.07
C VAL A 328 -6.66 0.29 -1.07
N GLY A 329 -7.41 1.09 -1.81
CA GLY A 329 -6.90 1.96 -2.86
C GLY A 329 -7.97 2.95 -3.31
N GLY A 330 -7.54 4.06 -3.90
CA GLY A 330 -8.46 5.10 -4.37
C GLY A 330 -7.77 6.02 -5.36
N GLY A 331 -8.57 6.80 -6.05
CA GLY A 331 -8.10 7.61 -7.16
C GLY A 331 -9.18 8.51 -7.72
N GLY A 332 -8.90 9.11 -8.86
CA GLY A 332 -9.84 9.97 -9.55
C GLY A 332 -9.14 10.93 -10.51
N ARG A 333 -9.96 11.77 -11.13
CA ARG A 333 -9.54 12.80 -12.07
C ARG A 333 -9.17 14.11 -11.38
N TYR A 334 -8.02 14.69 -11.75
CA TYR A 334 -7.43 15.89 -11.14
C TYR A 334 -6.78 16.83 -12.19
N ASP A 335 -7.60 17.50 -13.00
CA ASP A 335 -7.10 18.22 -14.19
C ASP A 335 -6.27 19.50 -13.89
N ASP A 336 -6.25 19.95 -12.63
CA ASP A 336 -5.65 21.24 -12.23
C ASP A 336 -4.23 21.12 -11.65
N LEU A 337 -3.73 19.91 -11.35
CA LEU A 337 -2.50 19.80 -10.55
C LEU A 337 -1.25 20.28 -11.30
N VAL A 338 -1.15 19.98 -12.60
CA VAL A 338 -0.05 20.45 -13.46
C VAL A 338 -0.15 21.95 -13.76
N ALA A 339 -1.38 22.49 -13.80
CA ALA A 339 -1.65 23.90 -14.09
C ALA A 339 -0.97 24.84 -13.08
N ARG A 340 -0.65 24.35 -11.88
CA ARG A 340 0.10 25.09 -10.87
C ARG A 340 1.52 25.45 -11.28
N PHE A 341 2.12 24.68 -12.19
CA PHE A 341 3.46 24.91 -12.70
C PHE A 341 3.44 25.60 -14.07
N THR A 342 2.49 25.22 -14.93
CA THR A 342 2.47 25.65 -16.34
C THR A 342 1.46 26.76 -16.64
N GLY A 343 0.52 27.03 -15.73
CA GLY A 343 -0.64 27.90 -15.97
C GLY A 343 -1.71 27.30 -16.88
N GLN A 344 -1.51 26.09 -17.39
CA GLN A 344 -2.42 25.42 -18.31
C GLN A 344 -3.00 24.15 -17.67
N GLN A 345 -4.32 23.97 -17.79
CA GLN A 345 -4.96 22.72 -17.38
C GLN A 345 -4.41 21.56 -18.21
N VAL A 346 -3.93 20.52 -17.52
CA VAL A 346 -3.48 19.27 -18.13
C VAL A 346 -4.30 18.16 -17.50
N PRO A 347 -5.26 17.59 -18.24
CA PRO A 347 -6.15 16.58 -17.70
C PRO A 347 -5.38 15.36 -17.19
N ALA A 348 -5.74 14.87 -16.01
CA ALA A 348 -5.04 13.74 -15.39
C ALA A 348 -6.01 12.88 -14.59
N THR A 349 -5.78 11.57 -14.58
CA THR A 349 -6.56 10.61 -13.79
C THR A 349 -5.66 9.46 -13.36
N GLY A 350 -5.91 8.91 -12.18
CA GLY A 350 -5.06 7.85 -11.65
C GLY A 350 -5.63 7.15 -10.43
N PHE A 351 -4.91 6.14 -9.97
CA PHE A 351 -5.28 5.31 -8.84
C PHE A 351 -4.06 4.95 -8.00
N SER A 352 -4.22 5.01 -6.68
CA SER A 352 -3.20 4.71 -5.69
C SER A 352 -3.60 3.53 -4.82
N ILE A 353 -2.74 2.52 -4.74
CA ILE A 353 -2.87 1.40 -3.81
C ILE A 353 -2.13 1.72 -2.50
N GLY A 354 -2.85 1.57 -1.38
CA GLY A 354 -2.26 1.60 -0.05
C GLY A 354 -1.55 0.29 0.28
N VAL A 355 -0.28 0.15 -0.12
CA VAL A 355 0.50 -1.10 -0.07
C VAL A 355 0.42 -1.80 1.29
N SER A 356 0.71 -1.08 2.38
CA SER A 356 0.68 -1.65 3.73
C SER A 356 -0.71 -2.19 4.13
N ARG A 357 -1.77 -1.49 3.70
CA ARG A 357 -3.15 -1.83 4.05
C ARG A 357 -3.62 -3.03 3.24
N LEU A 358 -3.37 -3.02 1.93
CA LEU A 358 -3.70 -4.13 1.04
C LEU A 358 -2.95 -5.40 1.46
N TYR A 359 -1.64 -5.32 1.73
CA TYR A 359 -0.85 -6.46 2.18
C TYR A 359 -1.38 -7.05 3.50
N SER A 360 -1.72 -6.19 4.46
CA SER A 360 -2.30 -6.63 5.74
C SER A 360 -3.64 -7.33 5.55
N ALA A 361 -4.50 -6.81 4.65
CA ALA A 361 -5.78 -7.44 4.33
C ALA A 361 -5.60 -8.79 3.65
N LEU A 362 -4.72 -8.88 2.63
CA LEU A 362 -4.41 -10.14 1.94
C LEU A 362 -3.88 -11.20 2.90
N LYS A 363 -3.07 -10.80 3.89
CA LYS A 363 -2.57 -11.73 4.91
C LYS A 363 -3.70 -12.28 5.78
N LEU A 364 -4.62 -11.44 6.21
CA LEU A 364 -5.76 -11.85 7.06
C LEU A 364 -6.70 -12.82 6.35
N VAL A 365 -6.79 -12.76 5.03
CA VAL A 365 -7.65 -13.65 4.23
C VAL A 365 -6.88 -14.84 3.62
N GLY A 366 -5.62 -15.05 4.03
CA GLY A 366 -4.78 -16.16 3.55
C GLY A 366 -4.40 -16.09 2.07
N LYS A 367 -4.53 -14.92 1.43
CA LYS A 367 -4.22 -14.68 0.01
C LYS A 367 -2.86 -14.00 -0.19
N ALA A 368 -2.24 -13.48 0.87
CA ALA A 368 -0.86 -13.04 0.79
C ALA A 368 0.02 -14.26 0.55
N GLU A 369 0.76 -14.28 -0.56
CA GLU A 369 1.79 -15.29 -0.77
C GLU A 369 2.86 -15.15 0.31
N GLU A 370 2.79 -15.98 1.35
CA GLU A 370 3.89 -16.16 2.28
C GLU A 370 4.93 -17.04 1.60
N SER A 371 6.08 -16.46 1.26
CA SER A 371 7.20 -17.27 0.81
C SER A 371 7.80 -17.94 2.03
N ALA A 372 7.76 -19.26 2.02
CA ALA A 372 8.76 -20.08 2.67
C ALA A 372 10.11 -19.88 1.94
N THR A 373 10.67 -18.67 1.95
CA THR A 373 12.07 -18.50 1.54
C THR A 373 12.85 -19.30 2.56
N LEU A 374 13.28 -20.50 2.16
CA LEU A 374 13.96 -21.41 3.07
C LEU A 374 15.10 -20.64 3.75
N ALA A 375 15.15 -20.75 5.07
CA ALA A 375 16.27 -20.27 5.84
C ALA A 375 17.57 -20.91 5.31
N PRO A 376 18.72 -20.25 5.48
CA PRO A 376 19.94 -20.76 4.89
C PRO A 376 20.35 -22.09 5.53
N VAL A 377 20.96 -22.96 4.73
CA VAL A 377 21.79 -24.06 5.23
C VAL A 377 23.00 -23.47 5.95
N VAL A 378 23.30 -23.93 7.16
CA VAL A 378 24.41 -23.40 7.95
C VAL A 378 25.58 -24.38 7.94
N VAL A 379 26.75 -23.92 7.49
CA VAL A 379 28.00 -24.69 7.59
C VAL A 379 28.70 -24.32 8.89
N LEU A 380 28.97 -25.32 9.74
CA LEU A 380 29.67 -25.11 11.00
C LEU A 380 31.18 -25.01 10.80
N VAL A 381 31.82 -24.22 11.64
CA VAL A 381 33.28 -24.13 11.72
C VAL A 381 33.75 -25.01 12.86
N MET A 382 34.27 -26.20 12.52
CA MET A 382 34.78 -27.17 13.49
C MET A 382 36.26 -26.96 13.81
N ASP A 383 37.00 -26.30 12.91
CA ASP A 383 38.42 -25.99 13.02
C ASP A 383 38.69 -24.58 12.47
N LYS A 384 39.25 -23.69 13.30
CA LYS A 384 39.45 -22.28 12.92
C LYS A 384 40.52 -22.10 11.84
N ASP A 385 41.48 -23.01 11.75
CA ASP A 385 42.57 -22.93 10.78
C ASP A 385 42.12 -23.40 9.39
N ARG A 386 40.92 -24.00 9.31
CA ARG A 386 40.33 -24.55 8.08
C ARG A 386 39.14 -23.76 7.55
N GLN A 387 38.99 -22.48 7.93
CA GLN A 387 37.90 -21.63 7.44
C GLN A 387 37.77 -21.59 5.91
N GLY A 388 38.89 -21.69 5.18
CA GLY A 388 38.87 -21.75 3.72
C GLY A 388 38.09 -22.94 3.15
N ASP A 389 38.13 -24.10 3.82
CA ASP A 389 37.38 -25.29 3.39
C ASP A 389 35.87 -25.10 3.58
N TYR A 390 35.44 -24.58 4.73
CA TYR A 390 34.01 -24.32 4.99
C TYR A 390 33.46 -23.23 4.08
N TRP A 391 34.25 -22.20 3.77
CA TRP A 391 33.87 -21.20 2.76
C TRP A 391 33.71 -21.81 1.37
N ARG A 392 34.56 -22.77 0.98
CA ARG A 392 34.42 -23.50 -0.27
C ARG A 392 33.10 -24.27 -0.30
N MET A 393 32.73 -24.95 0.78
CA MET A 393 31.44 -25.64 0.88
C MET A 393 30.25 -24.69 0.73
N VAL A 394 30.26 -23.56 1.45
CA VAL A 394 29.22 -22.53 1.33
C VAL A 394 29.13 -22.02 -0.11
N GLN A 395 30.26 -21.80 -0.77
CA GLN A 395 30.27 -21.32 -2.15
C GLN A 395 29.73 -22.36 -3.13
N GLN A 396 30.05 -23.65 -2.94
CA GLN A 396 29.48 -24.74 -3.74
C GLN A 396 27.95 -24.79 -3.61
N LEU A 397 27.42 -24.67 -2.39
CA LEU A 397 25.98 -24.61 -2.14
C LEU A 397 25.34 -23.40 -2.83
N ARG A 398 25.95 -22.21 -2.71
CA ARG A 398 25.46 -20.98 -3.35
C ARG A 398 25.50 -21.05 -4.87
N ASN A 399 26.56 -21.59 -5.46
CA ASN A 399 26.68 -21.81 -6.91
C ASN A 399 25.59 -22.76 -7.42
N ALA A 400 25.06 -23.61 -6.56
CA ALA A 400 23.94 -24.49 -6.85
C ALA A 400 22.56 -23.85 -6.56
N GLY A 401 22.49 -22.55 -6.28
CA GLY A 401 21.24 -21.83 -5.97
C GLY A 401 20.72 -22.05 -4.54
N ILE A 402 21.49 -22.72 -3.67
CA ILE A 402 21.08 -23.00 -2.29
C ILE A 402 21.50 -21.83 -1.41
N ARG A 403 20.56 -21.27 -0.64
CA ARG A 403 20.91 -20.27 0.38
C ARG A 403 21.74 -20.96 1.46
N ALA A 404 23.00 -20.55 1.59
CA ALA A 404 23.90 -21.09 2.59
C ALA A 404 24.76 -19.99 3.26
N GLU A 405 25.11 -20.20 4.52
CA GLU A 405 26.02 -19.33 5.27
C GLU A 405 26.97 -20.17 6.14
N MET A 406 28.16 -19.65 6.39
CA MET A 406 29.08 -20.20 7.40
C MET A 406 28.78 -19.52 8.73
N TYR A 407 28.88 -20.24 9.85
CA TYR A 407 28.93 -19.58 11.15
C TYR A 407 30.22 -18.76 11.29
N VAL A 408 30.11 -17.43 11.40
CA VAL A 408 31.26 -16.50 11.50
C VAL A 408 31.58 -16.04 12.92
N GLY A 409 30.89 -16.57 13.93
CA GLY A 409 31.23 -16.32 15.33
C GLY A 409 32.42 -17.17 15.79
N THR A 410 32.92 -16.89 17.00
CA THR A 410 34.11 -17.57 17.54
C THR A 410 33.81 -18.70 18.52
N ALA A 411 32.52 -18.91 18.81
CA ALA A 411 32.04 -19.88 19.79
C ALA A 411 32.06 -21.33 19.28
N GLY A 412 32.09 -22.29 20.21
CA GLY A 412 32.10 -23.72 19.90
C GLY A 412 30.77 -24.27 19.37
N MET A 413 30.79 -25.52 18.91
CA MET A 413 29.71 -26.20 18.18
C MET A 413 28.31 -25.99 18.76
N LYS A 414 28.12 -26.13 20.09
CA LYS A 414 26.81 -25.95 20.74
C LYS A 414 26.19 -24.57 20.47
N ALA A 415 27.01 -23.52 20.47
CA ALA A 415 26.54 -22.17 20.18
C ALA A 415 26.23 -21.98 18.68
N GLN A 416 26.98 -22.64 17.80
CA GLN A 416 26.73 -22.60 16.36
C GLN A 416 25.43 -23.34 15.99
N MET A 417 25.17 -24.48 16.64
CA MET A 417 23.89 -25.20 16.51
C MET A 417 22.72 -24.34 16.99
N LYS A 418 22.86 -23.66 18.15
CA LYS A 418 21.85 -22.70 18.64
C LYS A 418 21.67 -21.52 17.70
N TYR A 419 22.72 -21.09 17.02
CA TYR A 419 22.64 -20.08 15.98
C TYR A 419 21.83 -20.61 14.79
N ALA A 420 22.16 -21.80 14.25
CA ALA A 420 21.44 -22.40 13.14
C ALA A 420 19.94 -22.57 13.44
N ASP A 421 19.61 -23.04 14.65
CA ASP A 421 18.25 -23.14 15.16
C ASP A 421 17.53 -21.78 15.19
N LYS A 422 18.13 -20.75 15.80
CA LYS A 422 17.57 -19.38 15.81
C LYS A 422 17.45 -18.75 14.43
N ARG A 423 18.28 -19.17 13.48
CA ARG A 423 18.21 -18.73 12.08
C ARG A 423 17.10 -19.44 11.32
N GLY A 424 16.50 -20.48 11.91
CA GLY A 424 15.50 -21.34 11.29
C GLY A 424 16.08 -22.29 10.25
N ALA A 425 17.40 -22.52 10.27
CA ALA A 425 18.09 -23.28 9.23
C ALA A 425 17.47 -24.67 9.05
N PRO A 426 17.14 -25.10 7.81
CA PRO A 426 16.58 -26.42 7.60
C PRO A 426 17.64 -27.52 7.81
N LEU A 427 18.87 -27.24 7.40
CA LEU A 427 19.98 -28.19 7.44
C LEU A 427 21.25 -27.52 7.98
N VAL A 428 22.11 -28.34 8.57
CA VAL A 428 23.46 -27.98 9.00
C VAL A 428 24.48 -28.91 8.36
N VAL A 429 25.57 -28.35 7.83
CA VAL A 429 26.71 -29.12 7.30
C VAL A 429 27.87 -29.06 8.29
N ILE A 430 28.46 -30.21 8.60
CA ILE A 430 29.49 -30.40 9.61
C ILE A 430 30.62 -31.21 9.00
N GLN A 431 31.85 -30.72 9.11
CA GLN A 431 33.04 -31.50 8.77
C GLN A 431 34.12 -31.25 9.84
N GLY A 432 34.35 -32.23 10.70
CA GLY A 432 35.47 -32.24 11.64
C GLY A 432 36.77 -32.74 11.01
N GLY A 433 37.76 -33.03 11.86
CA GLY A 433 39.01 -33.65 11.43
C GLY A 433 38.80 -35.04 10.85
N ASP A 434 37.98 -35.88 11.51
CA ASP A 434 37.71 -37.25 11.10
C ASP A 434 36.94 -37.32 9.78
N GLU A 435 35.89 -36.50 9.62
CA GLU A 435 35.15 -36.42 8.37
C GLU A 435 36.03 -35.93 7.22
N LYS A 436 36.90 -34.93 7.47
CA LYS A 436 37.84 -34.48 6.44
C LYS A 436 38.83 -35.56 6.04
N ALA A 437 39.38 -36.30 7.00
CA ALA A 437 40.32 -37.38 6.71
C ALA A 437 39.69 -38.45 5.81
N LYS A 438 38.37 -38.64 5.89
CA LYS A 438 37.59 -39.55 5.04
C LYS A 438 37.09 -38.92 3.73
N GLY A 439 37.27 -37.62 3.53
CA GLY A 439 36.72 -36.89 2.39
C GLY A 439 35.18 -36.77 2.45
N GLU A 440 34.61 -36.78 3.64
CA GLU A 440 33.17 -36.79 3.90
C GLU A 440 32.71 -35.48 4.56
N VAL A 441 31.40 -35.26 4.54
CA VAL A 441 30.69 -34.26 5.35
C VAL A 441 29.49 -34.92 6.01
N GLN A 442 29.13 -34.44 7.20
CA GLN A 442 27.86 -34.79 7.83
C GLN A 442 26.82 -33.70 7.56
N ILE A 443 25.63 -34.12 7.19
CA ILE A 443 24.46 -33.26 7.01
C ILE A 443 23.45 -33.61 8.09
N LYS A 444 22.99 -32.61 8.82
CA LYS A 444 21.97 -32.75 9.85
C LYS A 444 20.73 -31.95 9.50
N ASP A 445 19.58 -32.62 9.46
CA ASP A 445 18.27 -32.03 9.27
C ASP A 445 17.69 -31.55 10.61
N LEU A 446 17.53 -30.24 10.74
CA LEU A 446 17.00 -29.62 11.94
C LEU A 446 15.47 -29.68 12.01
N ARG A 447 14.79 -29.74 10.85
CA ARG A 447 13.32 -29.83 10.79
C ARG A 447 12.88 -31.22 11.21
N LEU A 448 13.43 -32.25 10.58
CA LEU A 448 13.16 -33.64 10.93
C LEU A 448 13.58 -33.91 12.38
N GLY A 449 14.71 -33.35 12.82
CA GLY A 449 15.15 -33.44 14.22
C GLY A 449 14.15 -32.86 15.21
N ALA A 450 13.51 -31.72 14.89
CA ALA A 450 12.49 -31.09 15.72
C ALA A 450 11.16 -31.87 15.71
N GLU A 451 10.71 -32.33 14.53
CA GLU A 451 9.50 -33.14 14.37
C GLU A 451 9.61 -34.45 15.15
N LEU A 452 10.73 -35.17 15.00
CA LEU A 452 10.98 -36.39 15.75
C LEU A 452 11.01 -36.12 17.25
N ALA A 453 11.63 -35.03 17.72
CA ALA A 453 11.68 -34.69 19.14
C ALA A 453 10.32 -34.34 19.76
N ALA A 454 9.37 -33.83 18.97
CA ALA A 454 8.02 -33.49 19.44
C ALA A 454 7.13 -34.73 19.67
N GLY A 455 7.48 -35.87 19.07
CA GLY A 455 6.73 -37.14 19.17
C GLY A 455 7.29 -38.16 20.16
N ILE A 456 8.28 -37.82 20.99
CA ILE A 456 8.98 -38.78 21.87
C ILE A 456 8.32 -38.90 23.24
N GLU A 457 7.87 -40.10 23.59
CA GLU A 457 7.38 -40.45 24.94
C GLU A 457 8.39 -41.32 25.74
N SER A 458 9.47 -41.83 25.11
CA SER A 458 10.44 -42.72 25.79
C SER A 458 11.91 -42.53 25.39
N ARG A 459 12.84 -43.03 26.22
CA ARG A 459 14.30 -43.00 25.98
C ARG A 459 14.76 -43.83 24.77
N GLU A 460 13.99 -44.82 24.33
CA GLU A 460 14.34 -45.70 23.20
C GLU A 460 14.12 -45.02 21.84
N GLU A 461 13.19 -44.06 21.75
CA GLU A 461 12.96 -43.25 20.54
C GLU A 461 14.03 -42.19 20.29
N TYR A 462 14.92 -41.91 21.26
CA TYR A 462 16.03 -40.98 21.08
C TYR A 462 17.01 -41.45 19.99
N ALA A 463 17.03 -42.76 19.67
CA ALA A 463 17.79 -43.33 18.57
C ALA A 463 17.30 -42.86 17.18
N SER A 464 16.05 -42.40 17.06
CA SER A 464 15.49 -41.84 15.82
C SER A 464 16.14 -40.53 15.40
N GLN A 465 16.79 -39.78 16.31
CA GLN A 465 17.55 -38.57 15.95
C GLN A 465 18.72 -38.85 15.01
N ARG A 466 19.19 -40.11 14.95
CA ARG A 466 20.19 -40.55 13.95
C ARG A 466 19.62 -40.61 12.53
N LEU A 467 18.31 -40.68 12.34
CA LEU A 467 17.68 -40.61 11.02
C LEU A 467 17.77 -39.20 10.41
N ALA A 468 17.87 -38.17 11.26
CA ALA A 468 18.02 -36.79 10.84
C ALA A 468 19.48 -36.38 10.60
N GLN A 469 20.45 -37.30 10.67
CA GLN A 469 21.86 -37.00 10.45
C GLN A 469 22.53 -38.10 9.64
N PHE A 470 23.19 -37.74 8.54
CA PHE A 470 23.81 -38.70 7.64
C PHE A 470 25.12 -38.15 7.05
N SER A 471 26.03 -39.05 6.67
CA SER A 471 27.32 -38.71 6.03
C SER A 471 27.26 -38.93 4.54
N VAL A 472 27.93 -38.08 3.76
CA VAL A 472 28.13 -38.23 2.32
C VAL A 472 29.56 -37.81 1.93
N PRO A 473 30.10 -38.29 0.80
CA PRO A 473 31.32 -37.72 0.24
C PRO A 473 31.19 -36.19 0.05
N GLU A 474 32.25 -35.42 0.33
CA GLU A 474 32.23 -33.95 0.20
C GLU A 474 31.79 -33.50 -1.21
N ILE A 475 32.18 -34.27 -2.23
CA ILE A 475 31.81 -34.05 -3.64
C ILE A 475 30.30 -34.21 -3.91
N GLU A 476 29.59 -34.98 -3.08
CA GLU A 476 28.15 -35.22 -3.20
C GLU A 476 27.31 -34.29 -2.30
N MET A 477 27.95 -33.45 -1.47
CA MET A 477 27.31 -32.56 -0.51
C MET A 477 26.15 -31.76 -1.13
N VAL A 478 26.37 -31.13 -2.29
CA VAL A 478 25.36 -30.31 -2.96
C VAL A 478 24.13 -31.13 -3.34
N ALA A 479 24.33 -32.31 -3.92
CA ALA A 479 23.24 -33.19 -4.32
C ALA A 479 22.46 -33.71 -3.10
N ALA A 480 23.18 -34.08 -2.04
CA ALA A 480 22.61 -34.53 -0.79
C ALA A 480 21.78 -33.43 -0.08
N VAL A 481 22.28 -32.19 -0.04
CA VAL A 481 21.55 -31.05 0.50
C VAL A 481 20.29 -30.75 -0.33
N ARG A 482 20.36 -30.75 -1.66
CA ARG A 482 19.16 -30.56 -2.52
C ARG A 482 18.08 -31.59 -2.22
N LYS A 483 18.48 -32.87 -2.20
CA LYS A 483 17.58 -33.98 -1.90
C LYS A 483 16.90 -33.80 -0.53
N ALA A 484 17.66 -33.43 0.50
CA ALA A 484 17.13 -33.21 1.85
C ALA A 484 16.23 -31.96 1.95
N LEU A 485 16.43 -30.94 1.12
CA LEU A 485 15.54 -29.77 1.03
C LEU A 485 14.27 -30.04 0.21
N GLY A 486 14.17 -31.17 -0.50
CA GLY A 486 13.08 -31.46 -1.45
C GLY A 486 13.14 -30.59 -2.71
N ALA A 487 14.34 -30.13 -3.10
CA ALA A 487 14.60 -29.17 -4.18
C ALA A 487 15.30 -29.80 -5.39
#